data_AF-A0A9Y2P6T0-F1
#
_entry.id   AF-A0A9Y2P6T0-F1
#
_cell.length_a   1.000
_cell.length_b   1.000
_cell.length_c   1.000
_cell.angle_alpha   90.00
_cell.angle_beta   90.00
_cell.angle_gamma   90.00
#
_symmetry.space_group_name_H-M   'P 1'
#
loop_
_entity.id
_entity.type
_entity.pdbx_description
1 polymer ?
#
loop_
_entity_poly.entity_id
_entity_poly.type
_entity_poly.pdbx_seq_one_letter_code
_entity_poly.pdbx_strand_id
1 'polypeptide(L)'
;MTAHTPSGTHEEEIWRFIKSRQVFTHGDVEAFCSAGEWKRTNYLRNLTRLNLVTLYQRKGNIRYYTAQDPATLSGDAAQIDSSALDAQWRSDTLGSRISAAQGITQPVQPWTPETPEDQKLWDLVRGQIRFTRDHVLAQKMAPDNKVTLFLRSLENAGLLRSAGYDNGKPYYTAFSPSEIMHRAKDKRLTKEGRIWTAMRAARKFTIEDLLMTFAGLEDEFSEKNIRSYCSTLQKAGYLKDTRRGRVTAQSLRYHLVRDTGPLPPTVKRVPVVTDANEGRVVYVQGEETTWATT
;
A
#
# COMPACT_ATOMS: atom_id res chain seq x y z
N MET A 1 10.89 39.34 -31.87
CA MET A 1 11.12 38.13 -31.09
C MET A 1 9.80 37.71 -30.48
N THR A 2 9.14 36.70 -31.03
CA THR A 2 7.87 36.19 -30.49
C THR A 2 8.12 35.62 -29.11
N ALA A 3 7.49 36.20 -28.09
CA ALA A 3 7.55 35.67 -26.74
C ALA A 3 6.90 34.27 -26.75
N HIS A 4 7.71 33.23 -26.61
CA HIS A 4 7.21 31.88 -26.40
C HIS A 4 6.53 31.84 -25.02
N THR A 5 5.21 31.63 -25.03
CA THR A 5 4.41 31.46 -23.82
C THR A 5 4.18 29.97 -23.59
N PRO A 6 4.74 29.38 -22.53
CA PRO A 6 4.49 27.98 -22.18
C PRO A 6 3.01 27.77 -21.82
N SER A 7 2.46 26.58 -22.12
CA SER A 7 1.02 26.34 -22.02
C SER A 7 0.56 25.78 -20.65
N GLY A 8 1.49 25.41 -19.78
CA GLY A 8 1.16 24.89 -18.46
C GLY A 8 2.30 24.97 -17.45
N THR A 9 1.96 24.77 -16.17
CA THR A 9 2.84 24.96 -14.99
C THR A 9 4.22 24.30 -15.12
N HIS A 10 4.25 23.07 -15.61
CA HIS A 10 5.48 22.29 -15.79
C HIS A 10 6.33 22.82 -16.97
N GLU A 11 5.69 23.28 -18.04
CA GLU A 11 6.38 23.88 -19.19
C GLU A 11 6.93 25.27 -18.84
N GLU A 12 6.22 26.02 -18.00
CA GLU A 12 6.68 27.28 -17.43
C GLU A 12 7.89 27.08 -16.53
N GLU A 13 7.86 26.08 -15.64
CA GLU A 13 8.98 25.70 -14.79
C GLU A 13 10.23 25.38 -15.65
N ILE A 14 10.09 24.49 -16.64
CA ILE A 14 11.19 24.11 -17.52
C ILE A 14 11.70 25.33 -18.32
N TRP A 15 10.80 26.19 -18.81
CA TRP A 15 11.22 27.37 -19.58
C TRP A 15 11.94 28.41 -18.73
N ARG A 16 11.49 28.64 -17.48
CA ARG A 16 12.17 29.52 -16.52
C ARG A 16 13.57 29.00 -16.21
N PHE A 17 13.69 27.70 -16.01
CA PHE A 17 14.95 27.02 -15.75
C PHE A 17 15.94 27.12 -16.92
N ILE A 18 15.46 26.92 -18.15
CA ILE A 18 16.30 27.00 -19.35
C ILE A 18 16.78 28.45 -19.57
N LYS A 19 15.89 29.44 -19.39
CA LYS A 19 16.25 30.86 -19.58
C LYS A 19 17.22 31.40 -18.53
N SER A 20 17.26 30.83 -17.32
CA SER A 20 18.20 31.28 -16.29
C SER A 20 19.64 30.83 -16.55
N ARG A 21 19.84 29.89 -17.49
CA ARG A 21 21.13 29.27 -17.74
C ARG A 21 21.68 29.64 -19.11
N GLN A 22 23.01 29.77 -19.16
CA GLN A 22 23.74 29.91 -20.42
C GLN A 22 23.77 28.58 -21.18
N VAL A 23 24.01 27.49 -20.45
CA VAL A 23 24.07 26.13 -20.99
C VAL A 23 23.40 25.17 -20.02
N PHE A 24 22.74 24.13 -20.54
CA PHE A 24 22.11 23.07 -19.74
C PHE A 24 22.16 21.72 -20.46
N THR A 25 21.96 20.65 -19.70
CA THR A 25 21.79 19.29 -20.21
C THR A 25 20.39 18.75 -19.91
N HIS A 26 20.00 17.66 -20.59
CA HIS A 26 18.77 16.93 -20.23
C HIS A 26 18.81 16.41 -18.79
N GLY A 27 20.00 15.99 -18.31
CA GLY A 27 20.18 15.52 -16.93
C GLY A 27 19.90 16.61 -15.91
N ASP A 28 20.25 17.87 -16.23
CA ASP A 28 19.94 18.97 -15.32
C ASP A 28 18.45 19.29 -15.31
N VAL A 29 17.79 19.32 -16.48
CA VAL A 29 16.32 19.47 -16.52
C VAL A 29 15.66 18.35 -15.73
N GLU A 30 16.23 17.15 -15.76
CA GLU A 30 15.76 16.03 -14.97
C GLU A 30 15.94 16.22 -13.45
N ALA A 31 17.11 16.71 -13.02
CA ALA A 31 17.43 16.86 -11.62
C ALA A 31 16.61 17.98 -10.93
N PHE A 32 16.25 19.03 -11.67
CA PHE A 32 15.71 20.27 -11.10
C PHE A 32 14.25 20.58 -11.45
N CYS A 33 13.66 19.96 -12.49
CA CYS A 33 12.26 20.19 -12.87
C CYS A 33 11.36 19.02 -12.43
N SER A 34 10.18 19.35 -11.90
CA SER A 34 9.23 18.38 -11.34
C SER A 34 8.47 17.54 -12.37
N ALA A 35 8.54 17.90 -13.65
CA ALA A 35 7.79 17.24 -14.72
C ALA A 35 8.27 15.80 -14.99
N GLY A 36 7.33 14.90 -15.31
CA GLY A 36 7.65 13.54 -15.70
C GLY A 36 8.52 13.45 -16.96
N GLU A 37 9.31 12.38 -17.08
CA GLU A 37 10.33 12.18 -18.12
C GLU A 37 9.82 12.46 -19.55
N TRP A 38 8.66 11.90 -19.90
CA TRP A 38 8.05 12.10 -21.21
C TRP A 38 7.73 13.57 -21.48
N LYS A 39 7.21 14.30 -20.48
CA LYS A 39 6.82 15.71 -20.63
C LYS A 39 8.04 16.62 -20.77
N ARG A 40 9.09 16.38 -19.99
CA ARG A 40 10.40 17.08 -20.12
C ARG A 40 10.96 16.89 -21.53
N THR A 41 11.01 15.64 -21.98
CA THR A 41 11.57 15.29 -23.30
C THR A 41 10.76 15.85 -24.45
N ASN A 42 9.42 15.75 -24.38
CA ASN A 42 8.53 16.26 -25.42
C ASN A 42 8.61 17.79 -25.53
N TYR A 43 8.65 18.48 -24.39
CA TYR A 43 8.75 19.94 -24.37
C TYR A 43 10.11 20.44 -24.89
N LEU A 44 11.22 19.81 -24.50
CA LEU A 44 12.55 20.15 -25.04
C LEU A 44 12.62 19.94 -26.55
N ARG A 45 12.06 18.84 -27.07
CA ARG A 45 11.95 18.61 -28.52
C ARG A 45 11.12 19.70 -29.21
N ASN A 46 10.03 20.15 -28.59
CA ASN A 46 9.22 21.24 -29.12
C ASN A 46 10.02 22.55 -29.20
N LEU A 47 10.76 22.90 -28.15
CA LEU A 47 11.62 24.09 -28.13
C LEU A 47 12.71 24.04 -29.21
N THR A 48 13.30 22.86 -29.47
CA THR A 48 14.25 22.68 -30.57
C THR A 48 13.60 22.88 -31.94
N ARG A 49 12.37 22.38 -32.14
CA ARG A 49 11.62 22.58 -33.40
C ARG A 49 11.25 24.04 -33.64
N LEU A 50 11.07 24.81 -32.57
CA LEU A 50 10.82 26.25 -32.61
C LEU A 50 12.10 27.08 -32.73
N ASN A 51 13.28 26.46 -32.83
CA ASN A 51 14.60 27.11 -32.82
C ASN A 51 14.85 28.00 -31.59
N LEU A 52 14.20 27.70 -30.47
CA LEU A 52 14.40 28.40 -29.19
C LEU A 52 15.51 27.76 -28.36
N VAL A 53 15.84 26.51 -28.63
CA VAL A 53 16.92 25.76 -27.97
C VAL A 53 17.76 25.07 -29.03
N THR A 54 19.05 25.29 -29.00
CA THR A 54 20.01 24.71 -29.94
C THR A 54 21.09 23.91 -29.23
N LEU A 55 21.63 22.90 -29.90
CA LEU A 55 22.79 22.15 -29.42
C LEU A 55 24.03 23.05 -29.52
N TYR A 56 24.69 23.31 -28.40
CA TYR A 56 25.90 24.12 -28.33
C TYR A 56 27.16 23.25 -28.49
N GLN A 57 27.30 22.22 -27.66
CA GLN A 57 28.50 21.38 -27.65
C GLN A 57 28.16 19.92 -27.30
N ARG A 58 28.97 18.99 -27.81
CA ARG A 58 28.92 17.58 -27.45
C ARG A 58 30.27 17.15 -26.88
N LYS A 59 30.27 16.59 -25.67
CA LYS A 59 31.47 16.06 -25.00
C LYS A 59 31.21 14.60 -24.63
N GLY A 60 31.75 13.68 -25.42
CA GLY A 60 31.43 12.25 -25.32
C GLY A 60 29.94 11.97 -25.52
N ASN A 61 29.28 11.47 -24.48
CA ASN A 61 27.86 11.16 -24.48
C ASN A 61 26.97 12.29 -23.92
N ILE A 62 27.57 13.35 -23.37
CA ILE A 62 26.82 14.48 -22.82
C ILE A 62 26.60 15.51 -23.93
N ARG A 63 25.36 16.01 -24.01
CA ARG A 63 24.92 17.05 -24.95
C ARG A 63 24.54 18.29 -24.17
N TYR A 64 25.19 19.39 -24.53
CA TYR A 64 24.99 20.71 -23.95
C TYR A 64 24.13 21.55 -24.89
N TYR A 65 23.03 22.08 -24.36
CA TYR A 65 22.07 22.89 -25.07
C TYR A 65 22.07 24.31 -24.52
N THR A 66 21.69 25.28 -25.35
CA THR A 66 21.53 26.68 -24.96
C THR A 66 20.24 27.23 -25.55
N ALA A 67 19.61 28.16 -24.83
CA ALA A 67 18.51 28.98 -25.31
C ALA A 67 18.96 30.41 -25.69
N GLN A 68 20.25 30.71 -25.54
CA GLN A 68 20.87 31.95 -25.99
C GLN A 68 21.45 31.76 -27.39
N ASP A 69 21.76 32.86 -28.06
CA ASP A 69 22.43 32.78 -29.36
C ASP A 69 23.80 32.09 -29.19
N PRO A 70 24.06 30.95 -29.87
CA PRO A 70 25.33 30.24 -29.76
C PRO A 70 26.54 31.13 -30.07
N ALA A 71 26.39 32.16 -30.90
CA ALA A 71 27.47 33.10 -31.23
C ALA A 71 27.91 33.96 -30.04
N THR A 72 27.05 34.12 -29.03
CA THR A 72 27.37 34.87 -27.80
C THR A 72 28.13 34.05 -26.76
N LEU A 73 28.17 32.73 -26.94
CA LEU A 73 28.86 31.80 -26.06
C LEU A 73 30.23 31.45 -26.65
N SER A 74 31.29 31.62 -25.86
CA SER A 74 32.66 31.25 -26.23
C SER A 74 33.32 30.53 -25.06
N GLY A 75 33.78 29.29 -25.28
CA GLY A 75 34.43 28.46 -24.26
C GLY A 75 33.89 27.02 -24.15
N ASP A 76 34.55 26.18 -23.35
CA ASP A 76 34.08 24.81 -23.05
C ASP A 76 32.84 24.87 -22.16
N ALA A 77 31.73 24.31 -22.65
CA ALA A 77 30.46 24.20 -21.92
C ALA A 77 30.62 23.59 -20.53
N ALA A 78 31.57 22.67 -20.35
CA ALA A 78 31.82 22.01 -19.07
C ALA A 78 32.49 22.91 -18.01
N GLN A 79 33.03 24.07 -18.42
CA GLN A 79 33.68 25.04 -17.52
C GLN A 79 32.73 26.17 -17.11
N ILE A 80 31.51 26.21 -17.65
CA ILE A 80 30.51 27.21 -17.29
C ILE A 80 29.95 26.86 -15.91
N ASP A 81 30.38 27.62 -14.90
CA ASP A 81 29.91 27.43 -13.53
C ASP A 81 28.44 27.87 -13.38
N SER A 82 27.57 26.89 -13.15
CA SER A 82 26.14 27.08 -12.84
C SER A 82 25.81 26.76 -11.39
N SER A 83 26.80 26.46 -10.55
CA SER A 83 26.61 25.94 -9.19
C SER A 83 25.84 26.91 -8.27
N ALA A 84 26.06 28.21 -8.41
CA ALA A 84 25.34 29.25 -7.66
C ALA A 84 23.87 29.33 -8.07
N LEU A 85 23.58 29.26 -9.38
CA LEU A 85 22.21 29.23 -9.91
C LEU A 85 21.48 27.95 -9.48
N ASP A 86 22.18 26.82 -9.47
CA ASP A 86 21.66 25.54 -9.01
C ASP A 86 21.33 25.55 -7.51
N ALA A 87 22.17 26.22 -6.72
CA ALA A 87 21.94 26.39 -5.29
C ALA A 87 20.71 27.26 -5.02
N GLN A 88 20.57 28.36 -5.76
CA GLN A 88 19.39 29.22 -5.66
C GLN A 88 18.13 28.47 -6.06
N TRP A 89 18.14 27.74 -7.18
CA TRP A 89 17.00 26.97 -7.64
C TRP A 89 16.58 25.90 -6.62
N ARG A 90 17.54 25.18 -6.03
CA ARG A 90 17.28 24.22 -4.95
C ARG A 90 16.65 24.90 -3.74
N SER A 91 17.14 26.07 -3.35
CA SER A 91 16.59 26.86 -2.25
C SER A 91 15.15 27.31 -2.53
N ASP A 92 14.87 27.87 -3.70
CA ASP A 92 13.55 28.36 -4.09
C ASP A 92 12.53 27.21 -4.19
N THR A 93 12.96 26.07 -4.75
CA THR A 93 12.14 24.86 -4.86
C THR A 93 11.86 24.28 -3.47
N LEU A 94 12.88 24.23 -2.61
CA LEU A 94 12.72 23.77 -1.23
C LEU A 94 11.81 24.71 -0.43
N GLY A 95 11.97 26.02 -0.56
CA GLY A 95 11.11 27.03 0.04
C GLY A 95 9.66 26.87 -0.40
N SER A 96 9.43 26.72 -1.71
CA SER A 96 8.09 26.48 -2.27
C SER A 96 7.48 25.18 -1.74
N ARG A 97 8.28 24.11 -1.59
CA ARG A 97 7.82 22.83 -1.00
C ARG A 97 7.55 22.93 0.49
N ILE A 98 8.36 23.68 1.24
CA ILE A 98 8.15 23.95 2.67
C ILE A 98 6.87 24.77 2.85
N SER A 99 6.67 25.84 2.06
CA SER A 99 5.45 26.64 2.11
C SER A 99 4.21 25.83 1.69
N ALA A 100 4.32 24.98 0.67
CA ALA A 100 3.25 24.06 0.29
C ALA A 100 2.96 23.04 1.42
N ALA A 101 4.00 22.48 2.06
CA ALA A 101 3.84 21.58 3.20
C ALA A 101 3.20 22.30 4.41
N GLN A 102 3.59 23.54 4.68
CA GLN A 102 2.98 24.37 5.74
C GLN A 102 1.52 24.72 5.43
N GLY A 103 1.17 24.93 4.15
CA GLY A 103 -0.21 25.11 3.70
C GLY A 103 -1.05 23.83 3.73
N ILE A 104 -0.42 22.65 3.56
CA ILE A 104 -1.04 21.33 3.71
C ILE A 104 -1.17 20.96 5.21
N THR A 105 -0.36 21.55 6.07
CA THR A 105 -0.52 21.48 7.53
C THR A 105 -1.63 22.43 7.98
N GLN A 106 -2.81 22.34 7.35
CA GLN A 106 -4.00 22.70 8.08
C GLN A 106 -4.02 21.82 9.34
N PRO A 107 -4.32 22.37 10.53
CA PRO A 107 -4.64 21.51 11.67
C PRO A 107 -5.77 20.62 11.18
N VAL A 108 -5.47 19.33 10.96
CA VAL A 108 -6.47 18.34 10.57
C VAL A 108 -7.55 18.49 11.62
N GLN A 109 -8.71 19.06 11.24
CA GLN A 109 -9.80 19.11 12.19
C GLN A 109 -9.98 17.68 12.68
N PRO A 110 -10.00 17.46 14.01
CA PRO A 110 -10.18 16.13 14.53
C PRO A 110 -11.45 15.59 13.90
N TRP A 111 -11.31 14.52 13.12
CA TRP A 111 -12.42 13.97 12.37
C TRP A 111 -13.59 13.73 13.33
N THR A 112 -14.73 14.33 13.01
CA THR A 112 -15.98 14.21 13.77
C THR A 112 -17.05 13.61 12.87
N PRO A 113 -17.85 12.65 13.36
CA PRO A 113 -18.94 12.08 12.60
C PRO A 113 -20.03 13.13 12.38
N GLU A 114 -20.29 13.47 11.13
CA GLU A 114 -21.29 14.49 10.75
C GLU A 114 -22.72 13.94 10.83
N THR A 115 -22.89 12.63 10.61
CA THR A 115 -24.20 11.97 10.60
C THR A 115 -24.28 10.80 11.60
N PRO A 116 -25.48 10.44 12.08
CA PRO A 116 -25.65 9.26 12.95
C PRO A 116 -25.25 7.95 12.25
N GLU A 117 -25.26 7.92 10.92
CA GLU A 117 -24.74 6.83 10.12
C GLU A 117 -23.21 6.75 10.20
N ASP A 118 -22.50 7.89 10.16
CA ASP A 118 -21.05 7.94 10.30
C ASP A 118 -20.61 7.51 11.70
N GLN A 119 -21.37 7.87 12.73
CA GLN A 119 -21.13 7.39 14.09
C GLN A 119 -21.24 5.87 14.17
N LYS A 120 -22.28 5.26 13.57
CA LYS A 120 -22.43 3.80 13.53
C LYS A 120 -21.30 3.12 12.75
N LEU A 121 -20.92 3.68 11.60
CA LEU A 121 -19.81 3.19 10.80
C LEU A 121 -18.49 3.29 11.58
N TRP A 122 -18.28 4.38 12.32
CA TRP A 122 -17.10 4.57 13.15
C TRP A 122 -17.05 3.57 14.29
N ASP A 123 -18.15 3.36 15.02
CA ASP A 123 -18.22 2.40 16.11
C ASP A 123 -18.00 0.96 15.63
N LEU A 124 -18.46 0.62 14.43
CA LEU A 124 -18.15 -0.65 13.77
C LEU A 124 -16.64 -0.77 13.46
N VAL A 125 -16.09 0.21 12.74
CA VAL A 125 -14.71 0.20 12.24
C VAL A 125 -13.69 0.23 13.37
N ARG A 126 -13.89 1.07 14.39
CA ARG A 126 -13.01 1.18 15.56
C ARG A 126 -13.06 -0.06 16.46
N GLY A 127 -14.09 -0.89 16.35
CA GLY A 127 -14.20 -2.15 17.09
C GLY A 127 -13.38 -3.29 16.47
N GLN A 128 -13.05 -3.19 15.18
CA GLN A 128 -12.37 -4.22 14.43
C GLN A 128 -10.86 -3.98 14.38
N ILE A 129 -10.07 -4.99 14.74
CA ILE A 129 -8.60 -4.93 14.68
C ILE A 129 -8.12 -4.74 13.24
N ARG A 130 -8.81 -5.37 12.28
CA ARG A 130 -8.63 -5.23 10.84
C ARG A 130 -9.96 -5.49 10.15
N PHE A 131 -10.21 -4.88 8.99
CA PHE A 131 -11.42 -5.12 8.21
C PHE A 131 -11.21 -4.74 6.74
N THR A 132 -12.07 -5.25 5.86
CA THR A 132 -12.11 -4.86 4.44
C THR A 132 -13.30 -3.94 4.16
N ARG A 133 -13.26 -3.18 3.06
CA ARG A 133 -14.42 -2.37 2.62
C ARG A 133 -15.67 -3.23 2.44
N ASP A 134 -15.53 -4.41 1.86
CA ASP A 134 -16.63 -5.35 1.63
C ASP A 134 -17.28 -5.81 2.93
N HIS A 135 -16.50 -5.93 4.01
CA HIS A 135 -17.08 -6.22 5.33
C HIS A 135 -18.02 -5.11 5.79
N VAL A 136 -17.62 -3.84 5.63
CA VAL A 136 -18.45 -2.68 6.00
C VAL A 136 -19.70 -2.62 5.14
N LEU A 137 -19.58 -2.87 3.82
CA LEU A 137 -20.72 -2.94 2.90
C LEU A 137 -21.70 -4.07 3.24
N ALA A 138 -21.19 -5.22 3.66
CA ALA A 138 -22.03 -6.36 4.03
C ALA A 138 -22.96 -6.07 5.23
N GLN A 139 -22.62 -5.09 6.09
CA GLN A 139 -23.48 -4.67 7.20
C GLN A 139 -24.70 -3.86 6.75
N LYS A 140 -24.76 -3.43 5.47
CA LYS A 140 -25.86 -2.65 4.90
C LYS A 140 -26.23 -1.39 5.72
N MET A 141 -25.26 -0.81 6.44
CA MET A 141 -25.46 0.36 7.29
C MET A 141 -25.53 1.67 6.50
N ALA A 142 -24.93 1.70 5.31
CA ALA A 142 -24.88 2.86 4.43
C ALA A 142 -24.72 2.41 2.96
N PRO A 143 -25.13 3.24 1.98
CA PRO A 143 -24.92 2.95 0.56
C PRO A 143 -23.43 2.98 0.19
N ASP A 144 -23.08 2.31 -0.91
CA ASP A 144 -21.69 2.06 -1.28
C ASP A 144 -20.82 3.33 -1.40
N ASN A 145 -21.34 4.33 -2.10
CA ASN A 145 -20.66 5.62 -2.25
C ASN A 145 -20.39 6.28 -0.88
N LYS A 146 -21.33 6.16 0.07
CA LYS A 146 -21.15 6.74 1.42
C LYS A 146 -20.09 6.00 2.21
N VAL A 147 -20.08 4.67 2.20
CA VAL A 147 -19.01 3.87 2.84
C VAL A 147 -17.64 4.20 2.24
N THR A 148 -17.57 4.36 0.92
CA THR A 148 -16.32 4.69 0.22
C THR A 148 -15.80 6.08 0.61
N LEU A 149 -16.67 7.10 0.63
CA LEU A 149 -16.31 8.45 1.06
C LEU A 149 -15.95 8.49 2.55
N PHE A 150 -16.69 7.77 3.40
CA PHE A 150 -16.43 7.66 4.83
C PHE A 150 -15.03 7.07 5.11
N LEU A 151 -14.69 5.92 4.51
CA LEU A 151 -13.38 5.29 4.71
C LEU A 151 -12.23 6.19 4.19
N ARG A 152 -12.45 6.86 3.06
CA ARG A 152 -11.49 7.83 2.51
C ARG A 152 -11.30 9.03 3.44
N SER A 153 -12.37 9.51 4.08
CA SER A 153 -12.31 10.62 5.05
C SER A 153 -11.46 10.24 6.26
N LEU A 154 -11.60 9.01 6.77
CA LEU A 154 -10.80 8.50 7.88
C LEU A 154 -9.33 8.28 7.51
N GLU A 155 -9.05 7.83 6.29
CA GLU A 155 -7.68 7.66 5.78
C GLU A 155 -6.99 9.02 5.62
N ASN A 156 -7.67 10.01 5.03
CA ASN A 156 -7.17 11.38 4.93
C ASN A 156 -6.94 12.03 6.30
N ALA A 157 -7.78 11.71 7.29
CA ALA A 157 -7.61 12.17 8.67
C ALA A 157 -6.50 11.40 9.43
N GLY A 158 -5.89 10.37 8.84
CA GLY A 158 -4.86 9.54 9.48
C GLY A 158 -5.38 8.62 10.58
N LEU A 159 -6.71 8.52 10.75
CA LEU A 159 -7.36 7.60 11.71
C LEU A 159 -7.37 6.15 11.20
N LEU A 160 -7.26 5.98 9.88
CA LEU A 160 -7.24 4.68 9.23
C LEU A 160 -5.96 4.52 8.42
N ARG A 161 -5.40 3.31 8.41
CA ARG A 161 -4.26 2.94 7.57
C ARG A 161 -4.56 1.68 6.78
N SER A 162 -4.21 1.66 5.49
CA SER A 162 -4.14 0.43 4.70
C SER A 162 -2.98 -0.42 5.21
N ALA A 163 -3.31 -1.59 5.77
CA ALA A 163 -2.35 -2.44 6.47
C ALA A 163 -1.89 -3.64 5.63
N GLY A 164 -2.33 -3.74 4.38
CA GLY A 164 -1.94 -4.76 3.41
C GLY A 164 -3.09 -5.16 2.47
N TYR A 165 -2.90 -6.25 1.74
CA TYR A 165 -3.88 -6.80 0.81
C TYR A 165 -4.23 -8.24 1.21
N ASP A 166 -5.52 -8.58 1.20
CA ASP A 166 -6.03 -9.96 1.30
C ASP A 166 -6.85 -10.26 0.04
N ASN A 167 -6.50 -11.34 -0.68
CA ASN A 167 -7.12 -11.70 -1.96
C ASN A 167 -7.21 -10.54 -2.98
N GLY A 168 -6.19 -9.68 -3.04
CA GLY A 168 -6.13 -8.52 -3.94
C GLY A 168 -6.94 -7.30 -3.47
N LYS A 169 -7.57 -7.36 -2.29
CA LYS A 169 -8.35 -6.26 -1.71
C LYS A 169 -7.61 -5.66 -0.53
N PRO A 170 -7.56 -4.32 -0.39
CA PRO A 170 -6.91 -3.70 0.76
C PRO A 170 -7.72 -3.99 2.04
N TYR A 171 -7.01 -4.29 3.13
CA TYR A 171 -7.60 -4.28 4.46
C TYR A 171 -7.04 -3.12 5.27
N TYR A 172 -7.89 -2.59 6.13
CA TYR A 172 -7.65 -1.38 6.89
C TYR A 172 -7.57 -1.68 8.38
N THR A 173 -6.88 -0.81 9.12
CA THR A 173 -6.85 -0.82 10.58
C THR A 173 -6.83 0.60 11.13
N ALA A 174 -7.52 0.83 12.23
CA ALA A 174 -7.47 2.08 12.99
C ALA A 174 -6.41 2.06 14.10
N PHE A 175 -5.73 0.92 14.30
CA PHE A 175 -4.82 0.72 15.42
C PHE A 175 -3.35 0.77 15.00
N SER A 176 -2.49 1.15 15.93
CA SER A 176 -1.04 0.97 15.79
C SER A 176 -0.65 -0.51 15.88
N PRO A 177 0.50 -0.92 15.32
CA PRO A 177 1.00 -2.29 15.45
C PRO A 177 1.06 -2.80 16.90
N SER A 178 1.48 -1.95 17.83
CA SER A 178 1.55 -2.25 19.27
C SER A 178 0.17 -2.49 19.89
N GLU A 179 -0.82 -1.67 19.56
CA GLU A 179 -2.20 -1.84 20.01
C GLU A 179 -2.84 -3.09 19.42
N ILE A 180 -2.57 -3.40 18.15
CA ILE A 180 -2.98 -4.66 17.51
C ILE A 180 -2.38 -5.84 18.28
N MET A 181 -1.09 -5.77 18.65
CA MET A 181 -0.45 -6.81 19.45
C MET A 181 -1.09 -6.97 20.83
N HIS A 182 -1.38 -5.87 21.52
CA HIS A 182 -1.97 -5.89 22.86
C HIS A 182 -3.41 -6.41 22.83
N ARG A 183 -4.25 -5.91 21.92
CA ARG A 183 -5.65 -6.35 21.74
C ARG A 183 -5.75 -7.80 21.25
N ALA A 184 -4.71 -8.30 20.60
CA ALA A 184 -4.61 -9.69 20.19
C ALA A 184 -4.08 -10.63 21.30
N LYS A 185 -3.57 -10.10 22.42
CA LYS A 185 -2.91 -10.89 23.47
C LYS A 185 -3.79 -12.02 23.99
N ASP A 186 -5.02 -11.71 24.42
CA ASP A 186 -5.91 -12.70 25.02
C ASP A 186 -6.30 -13.81 24.04
N LYS A 187 -6.57 -13.43 22.78
CA LYS A 187 -6.87 -14.39 21.70
C LYS A 187 -5.66 -15.24 21.31
N ARG A 188 -4.43 -14.71 21.39
CA ARG A 188 -3.20 -15.48 21.14
C ARG A 188 -2.90 -16.48 22.26
N LEU A 189 -3.31 -16.18 23.48
CA LEU A 189 -3.10 -17.06 24.64
C LEU A 189 -4.03 -18.28 24.64
N THR A 190 -5.10 -18.27 23.84
CA THR A 190 -5.94 -19.46 23.60
C THR A 190 -5.13 -20.60 22.96
N LYS A 191 -5.62 -21.84 23.08
CA LYS A 191 -4.99 -23.02 22.49
C LYS A 191 -4.86 -22.86 20.98
N GLU A 192 -5.94 -22.46 20.30
CA GLU A 192 -5.98 -22.19 18.87
C GLU A 192 -5.03 -21.06 18.49
N GLY A 193 -4.89 -20.04 19.34
CA GLY A 193 -3.97 -18.91 19.19
C GLY A 193 -2.50 -19.31 19.23
N ARG A 194 -2.14 -20.18 20.16
CA ARG A 194 -0.79 -20.72 20.28
C ARG A 194 -0.45 -21.62 19.08
N ILE A 195 -1.35 -22.52 18.69
CA ILE A 195 -1.16 -23.37 17.51
C ILE A 195 -1.03 -22.50 16.25
N TRP A 196 -1.89 -21.50 16.05
CA TRP A 196 -1.82 -20.58 14.91
C TRP A 196 -0.50 -19.81 14.85
N THR A 197 -0.01 -19.35 16.00
CA THR A 197 1.28 -18.65 16.10
C THR A 197 2.44 -19.57 15.67
N ALA A 198 2.44 -20.83 16.13
CA ALA A 198 3.42 -21.82 15.72
C ALA A 198 3.36 -22.10 14.20
N MET A 199 2.16 -22.28 13.64
CA MET A 199 1.96 -22.46 12.19
C MET A 199 2.50 -21.29 11.37
N ARG A 200 2.28 -20.05 11.84
CA ARG A 200 2.76 -18.83 11.17
C ARG A 200 4.27 -18.72 11.18
N ALA A 201 4.91 -19.08 12.29
CA ALA A 201 6.37 -19.11 12.39
C ALA A 201 6.97 -20.17 11.46
N ALA A 202 6.37 -21.37 11.42
CA ALA A 202 6.89 -22.47 10.62
C ALA A 202 6.63 -22.32 9.11
N ARG A 203 5.51 -21.71 8.69
CA ARG A 203 5.00 -21.55 7.29
C ARG A 203 4.73 -22.84 6.51
N LYS A 204 5.57 -23.86 6.67
CA LYS A 204 5.47 -25.22 6.12
C LYS A 204 5.77 -26.20 7.25
N PHE A 205 4.80 -27.03 7.60
CA PHE A 205 4.90 -27.88 8.80
C PHE A 205 4.12 -29.18 8.63
N THR A 206 4.47 -30.17 9.45
CA THR A 206 3.72 -31.39 9.68
C THR A 206 3.03 -31.32 11.05
N ILE A 207 2.14 -32.27 11.35
CA ILE A 207 1.54 -32.37 12.69
C ILE A 207 2.61 -32.68 13.74
N GLU A 208 3.61 -33.49 13.39
CA GLU A 208 4.74 -33.84 14.27
C GLU A 208 5.59 -32.60 14.62
N ASP A 209 5.85 -31.72 13.65
CA ASP A 209 6.56 -30.45 13.91
C ASP A 209 5.81 -29.57 14.94
N LEU A 210 4.48 -29.54 14.85
CA LEU A 210 3.65 -28.80 15.83
C LEU A 210 3.67 -29.48 17.20
N LEU A 211 3.58 -30.80 17.26
CA LEU A 211 3.69 -31.54 18.52
C LEU A 211 5.05 -31.31 19.20
N MET A 212 6.13 -31.32 18.43
CA MET A 212 7.47 -31.03 18.93
C MET A 212 7.59 -29.59 19.46
N THR A 213 6.89 -28.64 18.84
CA THR A 213 6.83 -27.24 19.30
C THR A 213 6.15 -27.12 20.68
N PHE A 214 5.22 -28.03 21.00
CA PHE A 214 4.48 -28.06 22.26
C PHE A 214 4.91 -29.20 23.19
N ALA A 215 6.12 -29.74 23.02
CA ALA A 215 6.66 -30.79 23.88
C ALA A 215 6.67 -30.34 25.36
N GLY A 216 6.17 -31.19 26.26
CA GLY A 216 5.96 -30.87 27.68
C GLY A 216 4.63 -30.16 28.00
N LEU A 217 3.75 -29.96 27.02
CA LEU A 217 2.38 -29.48 27.19
C LEU A 217 1.36 -30.46 26.57
N GLU A 218 1.65 -31.77 26.61
CA GLU A 218 0.84 -32.79 25.92
C GLU A 218 -0.62 -32.83 26.38
N ASP A 219 -0.89 -32.54 27.66
CA ASP A 219 -2.24 -32.44 28.24
C ASP A 219 -3.05 -31.30 27.62
N GLU A 220 -2.37 -30.20 27.24
CA GLU A 220 -3.02 -29.03 26.66
C GLU A 220 -3.18 -29.17 25.13
N PHE A 221 -2.17 -29.74 24.46
CA PHE A 221 -2.02 -29.82 23.00
C PHE A 221 -1.95 -31.26 22.47
N SER A 222 -3.02 -32.03 22.67
CA SER A 222 -3.10 -33.39 22.12
C SER A 222 -3.07 -33.41 20.57
N GLU A 223 -2.48 -34.46 20.01
CA GLU A 223 -2.44 -34.67 18.55
C GLU A 223 -3.82 -34.58 17.91
N LYS A 224 -4.84 -35.16 18.58
CA LYS A 224 -6.22 -35.12 18.12
C LYS A 224 -6.74 -33.69 17.96
N ASN A 225 -6.44 -32.82 18.92
CA ASN A 225 -6.87 -31.42 18.89
C ASN A 225 -6.17 -30.64 17.78
N ILE A 226 -4.84 -30.78 17.67
CA ILE A 226 -4.06 -30.11 16.61
C ILE A 226 -4.53 -30.57 15.23
N ARG A 227 -4.69 -31.88 15.03
CA ARG A 227 -5.14 -32.47 13.76
C ARG A 227 -6.55 -31.99 13.37
N SER A 228 -7.47 -31.93 14.34
CA SER A 228 -8.82 -31.41 14.14
C SER A 228 -8.82 -29.94 13.71
N TYR A 229 -7.99 -29.12 14.37
CA TYR A 229 -7.85 -27.70 14.05
C TYR A 229 -7.22 -27.49 12.66
N CYS A 230 -6.11 -28.18 12.35
CA CYS A 230 -5.50 -28.17 11.01
C CYS A 230 -6.48 -28.58 9.90
N SER A 231 -7.24 -29.66 10.12
CA SER A 231 -8.25 -30.14 9.16
C SER A 231 -9.33 -29.09 8.89
N THR A 232 -9.77 -28.39 9.93
CA THR A 232 -10.77 -27.31 9.80
C THR A 232 -10.20 -26.12 9.03
N LEU A 233 -8.97 -25.70 9.34
CA LEU A 233 -8.30 -24.60 8.62
C LEU A 233 -7.99 -24.94 7.16
N GLN A 234 -7.69 -26.20 6.86
CA GLN A 234 -7.54 -26.68 5.49
C GLN A 234 -8.86 -26.57 4.72
N LYS A 235 -9.98 -27.03 5.30
CA LYS A 235 -11.31 -26.90 4.68
C LYS A 235 -11.71 -25.44 4.46
N ALA A 236 -11.33 -24.55 5.37
CA ALA A 236 -11.55 -23.11 5.27
C ALA A 236 -10.56 -22.38 4.34
N GLY A 237 -9.62 -23.09 3.72
CA GLY A 237 -8.70 -22.53 2.72
C GLY A 237 -7.48 -21.79 3.28
N TYR A 238 -7.22 -21.85 4.59
CA TYR A 238 -6.02 -21.25 5.19
C TYR A 238 -4.77 -22.10 4.99
N LEU A 239 -4.94 -23.43 4.97
CA LEU A 239 -3.87 -24.40 4.77
C LEU A 239 -4.06 -25.14 3.44
N LYS A 240 -2.95 -25.41 2.76
CA LYS A 240 -2.91 -26.27 1.58
C LYS A 240 -2.06 -27.49 1.86
N ASP A 241 -2.55 -28.67 1.48
CA ASP A 241 -1.75 -29.88 1.48
C ASP A 241 -0.80 -29.86 0.28
N THR A 242 0.47 -30.17 0.51
CA THR A 242 1.52 -30.15 -0.51
C THR A 242 1.81 -31.53 -1.13
N ARG A 243 0.96 -32.54 -0.89
CA ARG A 243 1.10 -33.87 -1.52
C ARG A 243 1.17 -33.79 -3.06
N ARG A 244 2.31 -34.21 -3.60
CA ARG A 244 2.42 -34.76 -4.97
C ARG A 244 2.54 -36.28 -4.86
N GLY A 245 1.49 -37.02 -5.18
CA GLY A 245 1.55 -38.47 -5.44
C GLY A 245 1.26 -39.40 -4.25
N ARG A 246 0.84 -40.64 -4.59
CA ARG A 246 0.60 -41.77 -3.69
C ARG A 246 1.92 -42.18 -3.02
N VAL A 247 2.17 -41.67 -1.82
CA VAL A 247 3.06 -42.31 -0.85
C VAL A 247 2.34 -42.30 0.49
N THR A 248 2.52 -43.40 1.22
CA THR A 248 1.92 -43.81 2.49
C THR A 248 1.70 -42.68 3.50
N ALA A 249 0.72 -42.89 4.38
CA ALA A 249 0.06 -41.92 5.26
C ALA A 249 0.93 -41.08 6.23
N GLN A 250 2.26 -41.13 6.14
CA GLN A 250 3.14 -40.77 7.26
C GLN A 250 3.61 -39.32 7.36
N SER A 251 3.40 -38.42 6.39
CA SER A 251 3.61 -36.99 6.67
C SER A 251 2.77 -36.08 5.77
N LEU A 252 1.54 -35.81 6.20
CA LEU A 252 0.77 -34.68 5.65
C LEU A 252 1.53 -33.39 5.93
N ARG A 253 2.04 -32.74 4.87
CA ARG A 253 2.76 -31.48 4.98
C ARG A 253 1.85 -30.33 4.60
N TYR A 254 1.51 -29.54 5.60
CA TYR A 254 0.69 -28.34 5.45
C TYR A 254 1.56 -27.15 5.05
N HIS A 255 0.99 -26.32 4.20
CA HIS A 255 1.50 -25.01 3.89
C HIS A 255 0.47 -23.95 4.25
N LEU A 256 0.87 -22.95 5.02
CA LEU A 256 0.03 -21.81 5.32
C LEU A 256 -0.02 -20.88 4.10
N VAL A 257 -1.17 -20.87 3.42
CA VAL A 257 -1.38 -20.10 2.18
C VAL A 257 -2.09 -18.78 2.41
N ARG A 258 -2.91 -18.68 3.46
CA ARG A 258 -3.61 -17.43 3.83
C ARG A 258 -3.22 -17.03 5.25
N ASP A 259 -2.24 -16.14 5.36
CA ASP A 259 -1.88 -15.52 6.65
C ASP A 259 -2.64 -14.22 6.82
N THR A 260 -3.83 -14.31 7.41
CA THR A 260 -4.64 -13.13 7.66
C THR A 260 -4.04 -12.25 8.76
N GLY A 261 -3.14 -12.77 9.62
CA GLY A 261 -2.37 -12.02 10.62
C GLY A 261 -2.36 -12.67 12.03
N PRO A 262 -2.23 -11.90 13.13
CA PRO A 262 -1.90 -12.44 14.46
C PRO A 262 -3.01 -13.13 15.24
N LEU A 263 -4.25 -13.05 14.79
CA LEU A 263 -5.38 -13.67 15.48
C LEU A 263 -5.69 -15.02 14.85
N PRO A 264 -5.86 -16.08 15.65
CA PRO A 264 -6.26 -17.38 15.13
C PRO A 264 -7.67 -17.31 14.52
N PRO A 265 -7.92 -17.96 13.38
CA PRO A 265 -9.29 -18.21 12.92
C PRO A 265 -10.02 -19.07 13.98
N THR A 266 -11.22 -18.66 14.39
CA THR A 266 -11.97 -19.37 15.45
C THR A 266 -12.83 -20.49 14.86
N VAL A 267 -12.67 -21.72 15.36
CA VAL A 267 -13.47 -22.88 14.93
C VAL A 267 -14.65 -23.07 15.87
N LYS A 268 -15.88 -22.88 15.39
CA LYS A 268 -17.12 -23.11 16.17
C LYS A 268 -17.70 -24.49 15.83
N ARG A 269 -18.11 -25.28 16.84
CA ARG A 269 -18.75 -26.61 16.68
C ARG A 269 -20.22 -26.44 16.20
N VAL A 270 -20.41 -26.44 14.88
CA VAL A 270 -21.68 -26.46 14.09
C VAL A 270 -22.45 -25.13 13.98
N PRO A 271 -22.91 -24.73 12.79
CA PRO A 271 -22.12 -24.36 11.62
C PRO A 271 -22.37 -22.86 11.39
N VAL A 272 -21.71 -22.00 12.15
CA VAL A 272 -21.70 -20.57 11.86
C VAL A 272 -20.25 -20.15 11.93
N VAL A 273 -19.59 -20.17 10.78
CA VAL A 273 -18.21 -19.67 10.70
C VAL A 273 -18.29 -18.15 10.76
N THR A 274 -18.09 -17.59 11.95
CA THR A 274 -17.95 -16.14 12.12
C THR A 274 -16.47 -15.83 12.15
N ASP A 275 -15.95 -15.23 11.08
CA ASP A 275 -14.56 -14.76 11.05
C ASP A 275 -14.48 -13.50 11.92
N ALA A 276 -13.74 -13.57 13.04
CA ALA A 276 -13.59 -12.46 13.98
C ALA A 276 -12.74 -11.28 13.44
N ASN A 277 -12.32 -11.36 12.18
CA ASN A 277 -11.69 -10.29 11.41
C ASN A 277 -12.57 -9.81 10.23
N GLU A 278 -13.60 -10.57 9.84
CA GLU A 278 -14.58 -10.20 8.81
C GLU A 278 -16.00 -9.98 9.38
N GLY A 279 -16.20 -10.00 10.70
CA GLY A 279 -17.46 -9.73 11.42
C GLY A 279 -18.77 -10.26 10.78
N ARG A 280 -18.71 -11.34 10.01
CA ARG A 280 -19.82 -11.90 9.24
C ARG A 280 -19.82 -13.42 9.30
N VAL A 281 -20.98 -14.01 9.04
CA VAL A 281 -21.17 -15.45 8.93
C VAL A 281 -20.78 -15.90 7.52
N VAL A 282 -19.75 -16.73 7.40
CA VAL A 282 -19.16 -17.24 6.15
C VAL A 282 -19.79 -18.58 5.72
N TYR A 283 -20.51 -19.26 6.62
CA TYR A 283 -21.17 -20.55 6.34
C TYR A 283 -22.27 -20.84 7.36
N VAL A 284 -23.44 -21.29 6.88
CA VAL A 284 -24.50 -21.96 7.67
C VAL A 284 -24.82 -23.30 7.03
N GLN A 285 -24.67 -24.41 7.76
CA GLN A 285 -25.06 -25.74 7.26
C GLN A 285 -26.57 -25.89 7.37
N GLY A 286 -27.26 -26.00 6.23
CA GLY A 286 -28.70 -26.26 6.15
C GLY A 286 -29.42 -25.73 4.92
N GLU A 287 -28.81 -24.83 4.12
CA GLU A 287 -29.45 -24.32 2.90
C GLU A 287 -28.91 -25.07 1.67
N GLU A 288 -29.72 -25.98 1.12
CA GLU A 288 -29.57 -26.44 -0.25
C GLU A 288 -29.68 -25.24 -1.18
N THR A 289 -28.55 -24.76 -1.70
CA THR A 289 -28.58 -23.77 -2.79
C THR A 289 -28.94 -24.52 -4.07
N THR A 290 -30.24 -24.69 -4.32
CA THR A 290 -30.75 -25.04 -5.64
C THR A 290 -30.48 -23.86 -6.57
N TRP A 291 -29.47 -23.98 -7.43
CA TRP A 291 -29.40 -23.17 -8.63
C TRP A 291 -30.54 -23.62 -9.54
N ALA A 292 -31.63 -22.88 -9.56
CA ALA A 292 -32.63 -23.05 -10.60
C ALA A 292 -31.97 -22.66 -11.94
N THR A 293 -31.86 -23.65 -12.82
CA THR A 293 -31.69 -23.43 -14.25
C THR A 293 -33.01 -22.87 -14.76
N THR A 294 -33.00 -21.62 -15.25
CA THR A 294 -33.61 -21.10 -16.49
C THR A 294 -33.66 -19.58 -16.39
#